data_AF-A0A0H2SG85-F1
#
_entry.id   AF-A0A0H2SG85-F1
#
_cell.length_a   1.000
_cell.length_b   1.000
_cell.length_c   1.000
_cell.angle_alpha   90.00
_cell.angle_beta   90.00
_cell.angle_gamma   90.00
#
_symmetry.space_group_name_H-M   'P 1'
#
loop_
_entity.id
_entity.type
_entity.pdbx_description
1 polymer ?
#
loop_
_entity_poly.entity_id
_entity_poly.type
_entity_poly.pdbx_seq_one_letter_code
_entity_poly.pdbx_strand_id
1 'polypeptide(L)'
;MENKYYIFMNIKAKGDKMKEYSIKKIFNKQSFLLLILIFIFLFPTTIYFDIKEEIKYKKGMFNKITNIFFSELTKEIDNELEKAKSYNIIKASEKVLNALKEVGAFNGYSVIENKELYNYYYKKNKLYLRIIYLPPIVKNTIRKINLDSNYIVMGFNRNIIVSNVKVEENIKEIKLINNNIIKIGRKYYYVRFNDSTYGVYPIYVLFDISMDLKSYMLNESIQ
;
A
#
# COMPACT_ATOMS: atom_id res chain seq x y z
N MET A 1 -21.75 63.55 -24.45
CA MET A 1 -20.61 63.75 -25.37
C MET A 1 -19.39 63.07 -24.75
N GLU A 2 -19.08 61.86 -25.18
CA GLU A 2 -17.91 61.12 -24.68
C GLU A 2 -16.66 61.49 -25.50
N ASN A 3 -15.67 62.10 -24.85
CA ASN A 3 -14.37 62.37 -25.44
C ASN A 3 -13.54 61.07 -25.49
N LYS A 4 -13.41 60.48 -26.69
CA LYS A 4 -12.44 59.42 -26.96
C LYS A 4 -11.08 60.05 -27.28
N TYR A 5 -10.15 59.99 -26.33
CA TYR A 5 -8.76 60.33 -26.57
C TYR A 5 -8.07 59.23 -27.38
N TYR A 6 -7.79 59.50 -28.64
CA TYR A 6 -6.89 58.70 -29.46
C TYR A 6 -5.47 59.27 -29.32
N ILE A 7 -4.61 58.58 -28.58
CA ILE A 7 -3.18 58.91 -28.52
C ILE A 7 -2.51 58.26 -29.73
N PHE A 8 -2.16 59.06 -30.73
CA PHE A 8 -1.31 58.65 -31.85
C PHE A 8 0.15 59.00 -31.52
N MET A 9 0.97 57.98 -31.26
CA MET A 9 2.43 58.13 -31.26
C MET A 9 2.92 58.15 -32.70
N ASN A 10 3.41 59.31 -33.14
CA ASN A 10 3.92 59.53 -34.48
C ASN A 10 5.41 59.15 -34.53
N ILE A 11 5.71 57.87 -34.80
CA ILE A 11 7.09 57.43 -35.04
C ILE A 11 7.35 57.59 -36.54
N LYS A 12 8.11 58.63 -36.92
CA LYS A 12 8.61 58.81 -38.31
C LYS A 12 9.58 57.67 -38.64
N ALA A 13 9.12 56.68 -39.40
CA ALA A 13 9.97 55.74 -40.12
C ALA A 13 9.78 55.94 -41.63
N LYS A 14 10.89 56.16 -42.31
CA LYS A 14 11.00 56.44 -43.75
C LYS A 14 10.74 55.14 -44.52
N GLY A 15 9.76 55.15 -45.42
CA GLY A 15 9.65 54.21 -46.54
C GLY A 15 9.46 52.73 -46.17
N ASP A 16 8.30 52.39 -45.64
CA ASP A 16 7.62 51.12 -45.92
C ASP A 16 6.17 51.24 -45.44
N LYS A 17 5.23 50.59 -46.13
CA LYS A 17 3.80 50.63 -45.76
C LYS A 17 3.66 50.24 -44.28
N MET A 18 3.46 51.22 -43.40
CA MET A 18 3.11 50.98 -42.00
C MET A 18 1.78 50.23 -41.99
N LYS A 19 1.83 48.91 -41.85
CA LYS A 19 0.67 48.15 -41.41
C LYS A 19 0.29 48.76 -40.07
N GLU A 20 -0.88 49.40 -40.00
CA GLU A 20 -1.47 49.80 -38.72
C GLU A 20 -1.67 48.54 -37.89
N TYR A 21 -0.65 48.18 -37.10
CA TYR A 21 -0.79 47.13 -36.14
C TYR A 21 -1.67 47.68 -35.02
N SER A 22 -2.92 47.25 -34.98
CA SER A 22 -3.79 47.53 -33.84
C SER A 22 -3.07 47.07 -32.57
N ILE A 23 -2.71 48.04 -31.71
CA ILE A 23 -2.03 47.80 -30.43
C ILE A 23 -2.78 46.75 -29.61
N LYS A 24 -4.12 46.76 -29.69
CA LYS A 24 -5.01 45.76 -29.09
C LYS A 24 -4.74 44.34 -29.58
N LYS A 25 -4.42 44.16 -30.86
CA LYS A 25 -4.14 42.86 -31.49
C LYS A 25 -2.76 42.32 -31.08
N ILE A 26 -1.77 43.20 -30.95
CA ILE A 26 -0.44 42.83 -30.42
C ILE A 26 -0.55 42.46 -28.94
N PHE A 27 -1.23 43.28 -28.14
CA PHE A 27 -1.45 43.03 -26.72
C PHE A 27 -2.18 41.71 -26.48
N ASN A 28 -3.30 41.47 -27.17
CA ASN A 28 -4.02 40.19 -27.06
C ASN A 28 -3.16 38.98 -27.43
N LYS A 29 -2.31 39.10 -28.46
CA LYS A 29 -1.41 38.01 -28.88
C LYS A 29 -0.33 37.74 -27.81
N GLN A 30 0.23 38.78 -27.21
CA GLN A 30 1.21 38.66 -26.13
C GLN A 30 0.58 38.13 -24.85
N SER A 31 -0.61 38.60 -24.47
CA SER A 31 -1.37 38.09 -23.32
C SER A 31 -1.74 36.62 -23.49
N PHE A 32 -2.16 36.21 -24.68
CA PHE A 32 -2.45 34.80 -24.98
C PHE A 32 -1.19 33.94 -24.89
N LEU A 33 -0.05 34.43 -25.41
CA LEU A 33 1.23 33.73 -25.32
C LEU A 33 1.70 33.61 -23.86
N LEU A 34 1.53 34.67 -23.07
CA LEU A 34 1.81 34.66 -21.63
C LEU A 34 0.91 33.65 -20.91
N LEU A 35 -0.37 33.57 -21.25
CA LEU A 35 -1.31 32.62 -20.67
C LEU A 35 -0.92 31.18 -21.00
N ILE A 36 -0.53 30.90 -22.25
CA ILE A 36 0.01 29.59 -22.65
C ILE A 36 1.28 29.27 -21.86
N LEU A 37 2.21 30.21 -21.71
CA LEU A 37 3.42 30.00 -20.92
C LEU A 37 3.08 29.71 -19.46
N ILE A 38 2.16 30.47 -18.86
CA ILE A 38 1.67 30.23 -17.49
C ILE A 38 1.08 28.82 -17.39
N PHE A 39 0.26 28.36 -18.34
CA PHE A 39 -0.23 26.98 -18.35
C PHE A 39 0.89 25.95 -18.52
N ILE A 40 1.83 26.16 -19.43
CA ILE A 40 2.95 25.23 -19.65
C ILE A 40 3.85 25.13 -18.41
N PHE A 41 4.02 26.22 -17.65
CA PHE A 41 4.87 26.23 -16.45
C PHE A 41 4.13 25.85 -15.16
N LEU A 42 2.84 26.17 -15.03
CA LEU A 42 2.07 25.92 -13.80
C LEU A 42 1.23 24.63 -13.86
N PHE A 43 0.84 24.16 -15.04
CA PHE A 43 0.06 22.93 -15.16
C PHE A 43 0.87 21.68 -14.78
N PRO A 44 2.16 21.54 -15.18
CA PRO A 44 2.98 20.41 -14.72
C PRO A 44 3.27 20.46 -13.22
N THR A 45 3.39 21.66 -12.63
CA THR A 45 3.63 21.80 -11.18
C THR A 45 2.40 21.47 -10.37
N THR A 46 1.21 21.94 -10.77
CA THR A 46 -0.07 21.57 -10.14
C THR A 46 -0.31 20.06 -10.22
N ILE A 47 -0.21 19.45 -11.41
CA ILE A 47 -0.30 18.00 -11.58
C ILE A 47 0.71 17.26 -10.70
N TYR A 48 1.96 17.75 -10.62
CA TYR A 48 2.98 17.15 -9.78
C TYR A 48 2.59 17.19 -8.29
N PHE A 49 2.10 18.32 -7.80
CA PHE A 49 1.64 18.44 -6.41
C PHE A 49 0.43 17.54 -6.13
N ASP A 50 -0.55 17.50 -7.04
CA ASP A 50 -1.73 16.64 -6.94
C ASP A 50 -1.33 15.16 -6.87
N ILE A 51 -0.45 14.70 -7.77
CA ILE A 51 0.07 13.33 -7.76
C ILE A 51 0.81 13.05 -6.45
N LYS A 52 1.64 14.00 -5.98
CA LYS A 52 2.41 13.84 -4.74
C LYS A 52 1.49 13.74 -3.52
N GLU A 53 0.45 14.54 -3.45
CA GLU A 53 -0.55 14.50 -2.38
C GLU A 53 -1.35 13.19 -2.43
N GLU A 54 -1.77 12.76 -3.61
CA GLU A 54 -2.48 11.49 -3.80
C GLU A 54 -1.62 10.30 -3.36
N ILE A 55 -0.34 10.27 -3.74
CA ILE A 55 0.60 9.22 -3.30
C ILE A 55 0.74 9.23 -1.78
N LYS A 56 0.90 10.41 -1.16
CA LYS A 56 1.02 10.54 0.30
C LYS A 56 -0.24 10.05 1.00
N TYR A 57 -1.41 10.42 0.48
CA TYR A 57 -2.71 9.96 0.97
C TYR A 57 -2.84 8.44 0.89
N LYS A 58 -2.62 7.85 -0.30
CA LYS A 58 -2.72 6.40 -0.51
C LYS A 58 -1.76 5.62 0.37
N LYS A 59 -0.52 6.10 0.53
CA LYS A 59 0.46 5.51 1.46
C LYS A 59 -0.01 5.57 2.91
N GLY A 60 -0.55 6.72 3.34
CA GLY A 60 -1.10 6.89 4.68
C GLY A 60 -2.27 5.94 4.95
N MET A 61 -3.17 5.78 3.99
CA MET A 61 -4.31 4.87 4.11
C MET A 61 -3.89 3.40 4.10
N PHE A 62 -3.01 3.01 3.19
CA PHE A 62 -2.45 1.67 3.18
C PHE A 62 -1.83 1.29 4.53
N ASN A 63 -1.07 2.21 5.14
CA ASN A 63 -0.49 1.98 6.48
C ASN A 63 -1.56 1.79 7.57
N LYS A 64 -2.66 2.54 7.52
CA LYS A 64 -3.77 2.38 8.48
C LYS A 64 -4.45 1.03 8.32
N ILE A 65 -4.85 0.67 7.10
CA ILE A 65 -5.55 -0.60 6.82
C ILE A 65 -4.68 -1.79 7.20
N THR A 66 -3.39 -1.75 6.84
CA THR A 66 -2.48 -2.84 7.20
C THR A 66 -2.22 -2.94 8.71
N ASN A 67 -2.22 -1.82 9.45
CA ASN A 67 -2.18 -1.88 10.91
C ASN A 67 -3.42 -2.57 11.49
N ILE A 68 -4.61 -2.20 11.01
CA ILE A 68 -5.88 -2.82 11.43
C ILE A 68 -5.85 -4.31 11.10
N PHE A 69 -5.48 -4.67 9.88
CA PHE A 69 -5.32 -6.05 9.43
C PHE A 69 -4.41 -6.86 10.36
N PHE A 70 -3.21 -6.35 10.67
CA PHE A 70 -2.27 -7.09 11.55
C PHE A 70 -2.78 -7.19 12.99
N SER A 71 -3.46 -6.17 13.50
CA SER A 71 -4.08 -6.22 14.83
C SER A 71 -5.18 -7.28 14.90
N GLU A 72 -6.10 -7.28 13.94
CA GLU A 72 -7.18 -8.26 13.86
C GLU A 72 -6.69 -9.67 13.59
N LEU A 73 -5.64 -9.82 12.77
CA LEU A 73 -4.99 -11.11 12.55
C LEU A 73 -4.40 -11.66 13.84
N THR A 74 -3.73 -10.82 14.62
CA THR A 74 -3.12 -11.23 15.90
C THR A 74 -4.19 -11.72 16.86
N LYS A 75 -5.28 -10.96 17.03
CA LYS A 75 -6.43 -11.36 17.86
C LYS A 75 -7.04 -12.69 17.40
N GLU A 76 -7.22 -12.88 16.09
CA GLU A 76 -7.80 -14.12 15.56
C GLU A 76 -6.87 -15.32 15.80
N ILE A 77 -5.56 -15.14 15.63
CA ILE A 77 -4.56 -16.18 15.93
C ILE A 77 -4.62 -16.56 17.41
N ASP A 78 -4.62 -15.58 18.32
CA ASP A 78 -4.66 -15.83 19.76
C ASP A 78 -5.94 -16.58 20.16
N ASN A 79 -7.10 -16.14 19.64
CA ASN A 79 -8.38 -16.80 19.87
C ASN A 79 -8.39 -18.26 19.39
N GLU A 80 -7.82 -18.55 18.22
CA GLU A 80 -7.75 -19.92 17.69
C GLU A 80 -6.74 -20.78 18.45
N LEU A 81 -5.64 -20.20 18.93
CA LEU A 81 -4.68 -20.91 19.80
C LEU A 81 -5.30 -21.28 21.14
N GLU A 82 -6.12 -20.43 21.74
CA GLU A 82 -6.81 -20.74 22.99
C GLU A 82 -7.73 -21.97 22.87
N LYS A 83 -8.42 -22.09 21.74
CA LYS A 83 -9.33 -23.21 21.43
C LYS A 83 -8.61 -24.45 20.93
N ALA A 84 -7.38 -24.32 20.41
CA ALA A 84 -6.64 -25.42 19.81
C ALA A 84 -6.33 -26.53 20.83
N LYS A 85 -6.44 -27.78 20.37
CA LYS A 85 -6.02 -28.95 21.16
C LYS A 85 -4.53 -28.86 21.47
N SER A 86 -4.18 -29.17 22.72
CA SER A 86 -2.80 -29.20 23.18
C SER A 86 -2.26 -30.64 23.22
N TYR A 87 -1.13 -30.87 22.56
CA TYR A 87 -0.44 -32.16 22.55
C TYR A 87 0.77 -32.10 23.47
N ASN A 88 0.86 -33.02 24.44
CA ASN A 88 2.06 -33.16 25.26
C ASN A 88 3.15 -33.84 24.44
N ILE A 89 4.33 -33.21 24.34
CA ILE A 89 5.45 -33.72 23.57
C ILE A 89 6.70 -33.84 24.43
N ILE A 90 7.48 -34.88 24.18
CA ILE A 90 8.70 -35.19 24.96
C ILE A 90 9.86 -34.28 24.53
N LYS A 91 9.96 -33.98 23.23
CA LYS A 91 10.99 -33.11 22.64
C LYS A 91 10.45 -32.48 21.36
N ALA A 92 10.73 -31.19 21.13
CA ALA A 92 10.43 -30.55 19.85
C ALA A 92 11.35 -31.10 18.75
N SER A 93 10.85 -31.28 17.53
CA SER A 93 11.68 -31.76 16.42
C SER A 93 12.74 -30.72 16.03
N GLU A 94 13.84 -31.16 15.44
CA GLU A 94 14.95 -30.26 15.09
C GLU A 94 14.54 -29.22 14.02
N LYS A 95 13.68 -29.62 13.08
CA LYS A 95 13.06 -28.72 12.09
C LYS A 95 12.25 -27.61 12.75
N VAL A 96 11.47 -27.95 13.78
CA VAL A 96 10.72 -26.98 14.59
C VAL A 96 11.67 -26.04 15.32
N LEU A 97 12.69 -26.59 16.00
CA LEU A 97 13.64 -25.80 16.78
C LEU A 97 14.42 -24.82 15.91
N ASN A 98 14.78 -25.23 14.68
CA ASN A 98 15.45 -24.36 13.71
C ASN A 98 14.52 -23.27 13.18
N ALA A 99 13.28 -23.60 12.85
CA ALA A 99 12.32 -22.60 12.42
C ALA A 99 11.90 -21.65 13.58
N LEU A 100 11.95 -22.09 14.84
CA LEU A 100 11.84 -21.22 16.02
C LEU A 100 13.08 -20.34 16.22
N LYS A 101 14.29 -20.79 15.81
CA LYS A 101 15.51 -19.96 15.82
C LYS A 101 15.50 -18.92 14.71
N GLU A 102 14.96 -19.24 13.53
CA GLU A 102 14.77 -18.28 12.43
C GLU A 102 13.79 -17.16 12.80
N VAL A 103 12.76 -17.48 13.60
CA VAL A 103 11.79 -16.52 14.15
C VAL A 103 12.20 -16.06 15.57
N GLY A 104 13.35 -16.52 16.07
CA GLY A 104 13.75 -16.57 17.49
C GLY A 104 14.06 -15.24 18.18
N ALA A 105 13.75 -14.11 17.56
CA ALA A 105 13.66 -12.83 18.24
C ALA A 105 12.24 -12.53 18.76
N PHE A 106 11.21 -13.32 18.41
CA PHE A 106 9.79 -13.00 18.67
C PHE A 106 9.00 -14.15 19.35
N ASN A 107 9.44 -14.59 20.53
CA ASN A 107 8.66 -15.39 21.49
C ASN A 107 7.63 -16.40 20.91
N GLY A 108 8.10 -17.49 20.29
CA GLY A 108 7.37 -18.78 20.36
C GLY A 108 6.48 -19.19 19.18
N TYR A 109 6.68 -18.66 17.98
CA TYR A 109 5.90 -19.05 16.79
C TYR A 109 6.76 -19.60 15.67
N SER A 110 6.29 -20.68 15.04
CA SER A 110 6.98 -21.27 13.89
C SER A 110 5.99 -21.80 12.86
N VAL A 111 6.14 -21.41 11.59
CA VAL A 111 5.40 -22.02 10.47
C VAL A 111 6.36 -22.95 9.74
N ILE A 112 6.13 -24.24 9.91
CA ILE A 112 7.12 -25.29 9.62
C ILE A 112 6.76 -26.05 8.35
N GLU A 113 5.47 -26.17 8.02
CA GLU A 113 4.97 -26.83 6.82
C GLU A 113 3.52 -26.43 6.54
N ASN A 114 3.10 -26.47 5.26
CA ASN A 114 1.69 -26.43 4.85
C ASN A 114 0.81 -25.30 5.41
N LYS A 115 1.33 -24.09 5.65
CA LYS A 115 0.53 -22.94 6.13
C LYS A 115 -0.03 -23.13 7.56
N GLU A 116 0.55 -24.05 8.33
CA GLU A 116 0.22 -24.30 9.74
C GLU A 116 1.15 -23.50 10.67
N LEU A 117 0.57 -22.89 11.70
CA LEU A 117 1.29 -22.20 12.76
C LEU A 117 1.40 -23.10 13.99
N TYR A 118 2.63 -23.36 14.41
CA TYR A 118 2.97 -24.14 15.59
C TYR A 118 3.28 -23.18 16.74
N ASN A 119 2.69 -23.44 17.90
CA ASN A 119 2.94 -22.70 19.13
C ASN A 119 3.31 -23.67 20.26
N TYR A 120 4.47 -23.42 20.88
CA TYR A 120 4.98 -24.22 22.00
C TYR A 120 4.90 -23.42 23.29
N TYR A 121 4.47 -24.08 24.36
CA TYR A 121 4.49 -23.51 25.70
C TYR A 121 4.78 -24.57 26.76
N TYR A 122 5.37 -24.14 27.87
CA TYR A 122 5.67 -25.00 29.01
C TYR A 122 4.59 -24.89 30.07
N LYS A 123 4.15 -26.03 30.62
CA LYS A 123 3.27 -26.07 31.79
C LYS A 123 3.68 -27.24 32.70
N LYS A 124 4.04 -26.94 33.95
CA LYS A 124 4.48 -27.94 34.95
C LYS A 124 5.62 -28.83 34.43
N ASN A 125 6.70 -28.22 33.91
CA ASN A 125 7.87 -28.90 33.30
C ASN A 125 7.57 -29.84 32.12
N LYS A 126 6.36 -29.78 31.55
CA LYS A 126 5.99 -30.49 30.32
C LYS A 126 5.84 -29.50 29.18
N LEU A 127 6.27 -29.91 27.99
CA LEU A 127 6.18 -29.12 26.77
C LEU A 127 4.90 -29.48 26.02
N TYR A 128 4.11 -28.47 25.70
CA TYR A 128 2.87 -28.62 24.95
C TYR A 128 2.99 -27.96 23.58
N LEU A 129 2.31 -28.54 22.61
CA LEU A 129 2.18 -28.04 21.24
C LEU A 129 0.73 -27.77 20.91
N ARG A 130 0.46 -26.59 20.35
CA ARG A 130 -0.77 -26.24 19.63
C ARG A 130 -0.46 -26.01 18.16
N ILE A 131 -1.38 -26.43 17.30
CA ILE A 131 -1.27 -26.27 15.85
C ILE A 131 -2.56 -25.63 15.35
N ILE A 132 -2.44 -24.57 14.56
CA ILE A 132 -3.56 -23.91 13.88
C ILE A 132 -3.27 -23.75 12.39
N TYR A 133 -4.32 -23.64 11.58
CA TYR A 133 -4.20 -23.48 10.13
C TYR A 133 -4.46 -22.02 9.73
N LEU A 134 -3.48 -21.36 9.11
CA LEU A 134 -3.54 -19.92 8.84
C LEU A 134 -4.56 -19.49 7.77
N PRO A 135 -4.81 -20.23 6.68
CA PRO A 135 -5.72 -19.77 5.62
C PRO A 135 -7.13 -19.34 6.06
N PRO A 136 -7.88 -20.11 6.87
CA PRO A 136 -9.20 -19.67 7.35
C PRO A 136 -9.10 -18.43 8.24
N ILE A 137 -8.09 -18.35 9.10
CA ILE A 137 -7.82 -17.22 10.00
C ILE A 137 -7.63 -15.94 9.16
N VAL A 138 -6.71 -15.98 8.18
CA VAL A 138 -6.44 -14.83 7.30
C VAL A 138 -7.68 -14.42 6.51
N LYS A 139 -8.46 -15.37 5.99
CA LYS A 139 -9.72 -15.07 5.27
C LYS A 139 -10.73 -14.38 6.18
N ASN A 140 -10.87 -14.84 7.43
CA ASN A 140 -11.75 -14.20 8.41
C ASN A 140 -11.28 -12.78 8.73
N THR A 141 -9.97 -12.57 8.91
CA THR A 141 -9.42 -11.22 9.12
C THR A 141 -9.74 -10.30 7.96
N ILE A 142 -9.50 -10.72 6.71
CA ILE A 142 -9.83 -9.93 5.50
C ILE A 142 -11.33 -9.58 5.45
N ARG A 143 -12.19 -10.54 5.81
CA ARG A 143 -13.65 -10.31 5.89
C ARG A 143 -14.04 -9.31 6.97
N LYS A 144 -13.43 -9.40 8.17
CA LYS A 144 -13.69 -8.48 9.28
C LYS A 144 -13.31 -7.05 8.95
N ILE A 145 -12.18 -6.87 8.27
CA ILE A 145 -11.76 -5.56 7.81
C ILE A 145 -12.48 -5.13 6.52
N ASN A 146 -13.49 -5.87 6.03
CA ASN A 146 -14.29 -5.53 4.85
C ASN A 146 -13.48 -5.08 3.61
N LEU A 147 -12.36 -5.75 3.34
CA LEU A 147 -11.46 -5.35 2.26
C LEU A 147 -11.92 -5.92 0.91
N ASP A 148 -12.54 -5.09 0.07
CA ASP A 148 -12.97 -5.45 -1.29
C ASP A 148 -11.90 -5.11 -2.34
N SER A 149 -10.78 -5.83 -2.32
CA SER A 149 -9.70 -5.64 -3.28
C SER A 149 -8.91 -6.90 -3.55
N ASN A 150 -8.07 -6.89 -4.60
CA ASN A 150 -7.13 -7.97 -4.83
C ASN A 150 -6.06 -7.94 -3.73
N TYR A 151 -5.83 -9.08 -3.10
CA TYR A 151 -4.85 -9.24 -2.06
C TYR A 151 -4.08 -10.56 -2.17
N ILE A 152 -2.85 -10.52 -1.68
CA ILE A 152 -2.00 -11.70 -1.50
C ILE A 152 -1.39 -11.60 -0.09
N VAL A 153 -1.58 -12.65 0.71
CA VAL A 153 -0.96 -12.77 2.03
C VAL A 153 0.05 -13.91 1.99
N MET A 154 1.28 -13.62 2.38
CA MET A 154 2.40 -14.57 2.32
C MET A 154 3.10 -14.67 3.67
N GLY A 155 3.68 -15.83 3.94
CA GLY A 155 4.57 -16.00 5.08
C GLY A 155 5.93 -15.35 4.83
N PHE A 156 6.75 -15.28 5.87
CA PHE A 156 8.14 -14.81 5.80
C PHE A 156 8.96 -15.47 4.66
N ASN A 157 8.80 -16.79 4.49
CA ASN A 157 9.45 -17.58 3.43
C ASN A 157 8.84 -17.41 2.03
N ARG A 158 8.00 -16.37 1.83
CA ARG A 158 7.33 -16.02 0.56
C ARG A 158 6.41 -17.10 0.00
N ASN A 159 5.99 -18.05 0.82
CA ASN A 159 4.94 -18.99 0.46
C ASN A 159 3.58 -18.30 0.62
N ILE A 160 2.72 -18.44 -0.40
CA ILE A 160 1.37 -17.87 -0.37
C ILE A 160 0.52 -18.59 0.67
N ILE A 161 0.01 -17.86 1.65
CA ILE A 161 -0.93 -18.35 2.65
C ILE A 161 -2.33 -18.32 2.03
N VAL A 162 -2.78 -17.14 1.63
CA VAL A 162 -4.07 -16.90 0.95
C VAL A 162 -3.88 -15.85 -0.14
N SER A 163 -4.63 -16.01 -1.23
CA SER A 163 -4.77 -15.01 -2.29
C SER A 163 -6.18 -15.11 -2.87
N ASN A 164 -6.79 -14.00 -3.23
CA ASN A 164 -8.01 -13.99 -4.05
C ASN A 164 -7.71 -13.80 -5.55
N VAL A 165 -6.44 -13.59 -5.90
CA VAL A 165 -5.96 -13.57 -7.29
C VAL A 165 -5.13 -14.79 -7.61
N LYS A 166 -5.21 -15.25 -8.87
CA LYS A 166 -4.28 -16.27 -9.38
C LYS A 166 -2.91 -15.63 -9.54
N VAL A 167 -1.89 -16.20 -8.90
CA VAL A 167 -0.51 -15.78 -9.07
C VAL A 167 0.24 -16.87 -9.83
N GLU A 168 0.64 -16.55 -11.05
CA GLU A 168 1.32 -17.50 -11.96
C GLU A 168 2.85 -17.38 -11.88
N GLU A 169 3.35 -16.25 -11.38
CA GLU A 169 4.78 -15.99 -11.24
C GLU A 169 5.36 -16.58 -9.95
N ASN A 170 6.63 -16.97 -10.00
CA ASN A 170 7.37 -17.43 -8.83
C ASN A 170 7.72 -16.25 -7.91
N ILE A 171 6.84 -15.93 -6.96
CA ILE A 171 7.04 -14.81 -6.03
C ILE A 171 8.32 -14.95 -5.20
N LYS A 172 8.88 -16.17 -5.06
CA LYS A 172 10.12 -16.39 -4.30
C LYS A 172 11.30 -15.58 -4.85
N GLU A 173 11.32 -15.33 -6.15
CA GLU A 173 12.39 -14.58 -6.83
C GLU A 173 12.19 -13.05 -6.73
N ILE A 174 10.99 -12.61 -6.35
CA ILE A 174 10.67 -11.17 -6.24
C ILE A 174 11.21 -10.62 -4.92
N LYS A 175 11.97 -9.53 -5.01
CA LYS A 175 12.47 -8.81 -3.82
C LYS A 175 11.31 -8.05 -3.15
N LEU A 176 10.76 -8.65 -2.10
CA LEU A 176 9.78 -7.99 -1.23
C LEU A 176 10.50 -7.04 -0.28
N ILE A 177 10.20 -5.75 -0.38
CA ILE A 177 10.77 -4.69 0.47
C ILE A 177 9.64 -4.15 1.35
N ASN A 178 9.92 -3.96 2.64
CA ASN A 178 8.93 -3.42 3.57
C ASN A 178 8.50 -2.00 3.13
N ASN A 179 7.20 -1.72 3.21
CA ASN A 179 6.58 -0.43 2.89
C ASN A 179 6.90 0.09 1.48
N ASN A 180 6.84 -0.79 0.47
CA ASN A 180 7.14 -0.43 -0.92
C ASN A 180 6.04 -0.87 -1.90
N ILE A 181 6.15 -0.45 -3.16
CA ILE A 181 5.34 -0.93 -4.28
C ILE A 181 6.17 -1.97 -5.05
N ILE A 182 5.55 -3.11 -5.36
CA ILE A 182 6.15 -4.13 -6.23
C ILE A 182 5.24 -4.40 -7.42
N LYS A 183 5.82 -4.96 -8.47
CA LYS A 183 5.09 -5.48 -9.62
C LYS A 183 5.07 -7.00 -9.56
N ILE A 184 3.89 -7.59 -9.74
CA ILE A 184 3.70 -9.03 -9.94
C ILE A 184 2.84 -9.18 -11.19
N GLY A 185 3.39 -9.79 -12.24
CA GLY A 185 2.78 -9.84 -13.56
C GLY A 185 2.53 -8.46 -14.12
N ARG A 186 1.27 -8.18 -14.44
CA ARG A 186 0.83 -6.89 -14.99
C ARG A 186 0.27 -5.93 -13.92
N LYS A 187 0.26 -6.34 -12.65
CA LYS A 187 -0.34 -5.58 -11.55
C LYS A 187 0.72 -5.06 -10.59
N TYR A 188 0.39 -3.95 -9.93
CA TYR A 188 1.21 -3.33 -8.91
C TYR A 188 0.54 -3.49 -7.56
N TYR A 189 1.32 -3.83 -6.54
CA TYR A 189 0.84 -4.07 -5.19
C TYR A 189 1.61 -3.20 -4.21
N TYR A 190 0.90 -2.59 -3.27
CA TYR A 190 1.51 -2.11 -2.03
C TYR A 190 1.90 -3.31 -1.17
N VAL A 191 3.11 -3.28 -0.61
CA VAL A 191 3.65 -4.35 0.22
C VAL A 191 3.91 -3.81 1.61
N ARG A 192 3.48 -4.58 2.61
CA ARG A 192 3.90 -4.37 3.99
C ARG A 192 4.27 -5.67 4.65
N PHE A 193 5.37 -5.63 5.40
CA PHE A 193 5.77 -6.72 6.26
C PHE A 193 5.32 -6.42 7.69
N ASN A 194 4.81 -7.44 8.39
CA ASN A 194 4.54 -7.34 9.82
C ASN A 194 5.86 -7.51 10.58
N ASP A 195 6.51 -6.38 10.86
CA ASP A 195 7.72 -6.28 11.68
C ASP A 195 7.43 -5.90 13.13
N SER A 196 6.15 -5.91 13.54
CA SER A 196 5.78 -5.60 14.92
C SER A 196 6.44 -6.58 15.88
N THR A 197 7.16 -6.04 16.87
CA THR A 197 7.74 -6.81 17.98
C THR A 197 6.71 -7.52 18.84
N TYR A 198 5.46 -7.07 18.78
CA TYR A 198 4.31 -7.66 19.47
C TYR A 198 3.41 -8.48 18.52
N GLY A 199 3.73 -8.50 17.22
CA GLY A 199 2.99 -9.24 16.21
C GLY A 199 3.36 -10.71 16.24
N VAL A 200 2.36 -11.57 16.37
CA VAL A 200 2.52 -13.02 16.58
C VAL A 200 3.11 -13.74 15.36
N TYR A 201 3.05 -13.17 14.14
CA TYR A 201 3.57 -13.86 12.96
C TYR A 201 4.16 -12.92 11.87
N PRO A 202 5.41 -13.13 11.43
CA PRO A 202 6.04 -12.38 10.35
C PRO A 202 5.43 -12.73 8.99
N ILE A 203 4.53 -11.88 8.51
CA ILE A 203 3.85 -12.03 7.22
C ILE A 203 4.00 -10.80 6.34
N TYR A 204 3.92 -11.05 5.04
CA TYR A 204 3.71 -10.00 4.06
C TYR A 204 2.23 -9.91 3.69
N VAL A 205 1.73 -8.69 3.60
CA VAL A 205 0.43 -8.38 3.02
C VAL A 205 0.61 -7.49 1.80
N LEU A 206 -0.02 -7.90 0.70
CA LEU A 206 0.02 -7.22 -0.58
C LEU A 206 -1.40 -6.84 -0.96
N PHE A 207 -1.65 -5.55 -1.17
CA PHE A 207 -2.94 -5.04 -1.66
C PHE A 207 -2.76 -4.33 -3.00
N ASP A 208 -3.73 -4.49 -3.89
CA ASP A 208 -3.73 -3.83 -5.19
C ASP A 208 -3.56 -2.32 -5.04
N ILE A 209 -2.69 -1.71 -5.84
CA ILE A 209 -2.53 -0.24 -5.85
C ILE A 209 -3.79 0.46 -6.37
N SER A 210 -4.61 -0.24 -7.16
CA SER A 210 -5.86 0.29 -7.69
C SER A 210 -7.02 0.26 -6.69
N MET A 211 -6.77 -0.17 -5.45
CA MET A 211 -7.80 -0.22 -4.42
C MET A 211 -8.36 1.19 -4.13
N ASP A 212 -9.68 1.30 -4.09
CA ASP A 212 -10.36 2.54 -3.69
C ASP A 212 -10.30 2.73 -2.17
N LEU A 213 -9.14 3.22 -1.73
CA LEU A 213 -8.82 3.50 -0.34
C LEU A 213 -9.74 4.58 0.28
N LYS A 214 -10.35 5.44 -0.54
CA LYS A 214 -11.18 6.55 -0.06
C LYS A 214 -12.55 6.05 0.38
N SER A 215 -13.20 5.25 -0.46
CA SER A 215 -14.49 4.64 -0.14
C SER A 215 -14.41 3.71 1.07
N TYR A 216 -13.31 2.97 1.20
CA TYR A 216 -13.07 2.07 2.33
C TYR A 216 -13.12 2.77 3.70
N MET A 217 -12.36 3.86 3.87
CA MET A 217 -12.27 4.55 5.17
C MET A 217 -13.54 5.32 5.54
N LEU A 218 -14.25 5.85 4.55
CA LEU A 218 -15.54 6.53 4.79
C LEU A 218 -16.57 5.55 5.35
N ASN A 219 -16.62 4.33 4.80
CA ASN A 219 -17.54 3.30 5.27
C ASN A 219 -17.21 2.81 6.69
N GLU A 220 -15.93 2.67 7.05
CA GLU A 220 -15.51 2.34 8.42
C GLU A 220 -15.74 3.48 9.42
N SER A 221 -15.65 4.76 8.99
CA SER A 221 -15.88 5.90 9.89
C SER A 221 -17.35 6.18 10.24
N ILE A 222 -18.27 5.52 9.55
CA ILE A 222 -19.72 5.66 9.73
C ILE A 222 -20.30 4.48 10.54
N GLN A 223 -19.53 3.40 10.73
CA GLN A 223 -19.87 2.26 11.60
C GLN A 223 -19.42 2.49 13.04
#